data_AF-A0AAU7ZVG4-F1
#
_entry.id   AF-A0AAU7ZVG4-F1
#
_cell.length_a   1.000
_cell.length_b   1.000
_cell.length_c   1.000
_cell.angle_alpha   90.00
_cell.angle_beta   90.00
_cell.angle_gamma   90.00
#
_symmetry.space_group_name_H-M   'P 1'
#
loop_
_entity.id
_entity.type
_entity.pdbx_description
1 polymer ?
#
loop_
_entity_poly.entity_id
_entity_poly.type
_entity_poly.pdbx_seq_one_letter_code
_entity_poly.pdbx_strand_id
1 'polypeptide(L)'
;MARLQAMVVGLILLVTVGCDGDKIAQLEKQNQELKDQIAKQNLAADFDLQAKCSKDARVWFNENWGGARDKQTILLDFTNYYNAKHNKCLILVEYHYNSQFAGPGGNSWTNDMSLTDVYENAKYAYFAENHITNFKPTIETHEEVISCDVERTKCKTGDEFNNLLRPYMND
;
A
#
# COMPACT_ATOMS: atom_id res chain seq x y z
N MET A 1 -43.93 -66.67 17.19
CA MET A 1 -44.40 -65.36 16.70
C MET A 1 -43.47 -64.23 17.15
N ALA A 2 -42.17 -64.28 16.81
CA ALA A 2 -41.20 -63.29 17.29
C ALA A 2 -40.14 -62.89 16.23
N ARG A 3 -40.35 -63.25 14.95
CA ARG A 3 -39.42 -62.94 13.87
C ARG A 3 -39.95 -61.95 12.83
N LEU A 4 -41.21 -61.51 12.94
CA LEU A 4 -41.86 -60.64 11.95
C LEU A 4 -41.91 -59.16 12.37
N GLN A 5 -41.69 -58.82 13.65
CA GLN A 5 -41.75 -57.44 14.14
C GLN A 5 -40.43 -56.67 14.01
N ALA A 6 -39.29 -57.36 13.83
CA ALA A 6 -37.99 -56.71 13.72
C ALA A 6 -37.71 -56.11 12.32
N MET A 7 -38.47 -56.51 11.29
CA MET A 7 -38.23 -56.04 9.91
C MET A 7 -38.94 -54.72 9.58
N VAL A 8 -40.01 -54.35 10.31
CA VAL A 8 -40.81 -53.16 9.99
C VAL A 8 -40.23 -51.88 10.60
N VAL A 9 -39.46 -52.00 11.70
CA VAL A 9 -38.84 -50.84 12.38
C VAL A 9 -37.54 -50.40 11.68
N GLY A 10 -36.87 -51.28 10.93
CA GLY A 10 -35.63 -50.96 10.21
C GLY A 10 -35.83 -50.17 8.91
N LEU A 11 -37.03 -50.16 8.33
CA LEU A 11 -37.28 -49.53 7.03
C LEU A 11 -37.74 -48.06 7.12
N ILE A 12 -38.12 -47.58 8.31
CA ILE A 12 -38.63 -46.20 8.50
C ILE A 12 -37.50 -45.20 8.76
N LEU A 13 -36.32 -45.65 9.19
CA LEU A 13 -35.15 -44.79 9.47
C LEU A 13 -34.34 -44.38 8.23
N LEU A 14 -34.63 -44.95 7.05
CA LEU A 14 -33.87 -44.68 5.82
C LEU A 14 -34.47 -43.57 4.95
N VAL A 15 -35.66 -43.06 5.28
CA VAL A 15 -36.38 -42.07 4.44
C VAL A 15 -36.14 -40.62 4.90
N THR A 16 -35.57 -40.39 6.08
CA THR A 16 -35.33 -39.02 6.60
C THR A 16 -34.00 -38.40 6.16
N VAL A 17 -33.06 -39.19 5.64
CA VAL A 17 -31.72 -38.69 5.25
C VAL A 17 -31.70 -38.03 3.86
N GLY A 18 -32.69 -38.34 2.99
CA GLY A 18 -32.72 -37.85 1.62
C GLY A 18 -33.22 -36.41 1.44
N CYS A 19 -34.16 -35.96 2.27
CA CYS A 19 -34.78 -34.63 2.11
C CYS A 19 -33.94 -33.50 2.73
N ASP A 20 -33.19 -33.81 3.80
CA ASP A 20 -32.29 -32.85 4.44
C ASP A 20 -30.99 -32.67 3.64
N GLY A 21 -30.52 -33.70 2.93
CA GLY A 21 -29.32 -33.63 2.09
C GLY A 21 -29.43 -32.63 0.95
N ASP A 22 -30.56 -32.64 0.22
CA ASP A 22 -30.81 -31.68 -0.87
C ASP A 22 -30.91 -30.25 -0.36
N LYS A 23 -31.53 -30.05 0.81
CA LYS A 23 -31.63 -28.75 1.46
C LYS A 23 -30.28 -28.24 1.96
N ILE A 24 -29.45 -29.11 2.52
CA ILE A 24 -28.09 -28.79 2.95
C ILE A 24 -27.23 -28.41 1.73
N ALA A 25 -27.27 -29.19 0.65
CA ALA A 25 -26.53 -28.89 -0.57
C ALA A 25 -26.98 -27.55 -1.21
N GLN A 26 -28.28 -27.25 -1.18
CA GLN A 26 -28.81 -25.98 -1.64
C GLN A 26 -28.33 -24.81 -0.77
N LEU A 27 -28.33 -24.97 0.56
CA LEU A 27 -27.84 -23.95 1.49
C LEU A 27 -26.33 -23.72 1.37
N GLU A 28 -25.54 -24.78 1.17
CA GLU A 28 -24.10 -24.68 0.93
C GLU A 28 -23.80 -23.94 -0.38
N LYS A 29 -24.55 -24.26 -1.44
CA LYS A 29 -24.46 -23.56 -2.72
C LYS A 29 -24.80 -22.08 -2.58
N GLN A 30 -25.90 -21.75 -1.89
CA GLN A 30 -26.28 -20.36 -1.63
C GLN A 30 -25.24 -19.62 -0.80
N ASN A 31 -24.66 -20.26 0.23
CA ASN A 31 -23.58 -19.69 1.02
C ASN A 31 -22.33 -19.41 0.18
N GLN A 32 -21.99 -20.30 -0.75
CA GLN A 32 -20.86 -20.09 -1.65
C GLN A 32 -21.14 -18.95 -2.64
N GLU A 33 -22.33 -18.94 -3.25
CA GLU A 33 -22.74 -17.86 -4.17
C GLU A 33 -22.77 -16.50 -3.47
N LEU A 34 -23.25 -16.43 -2.22
CA LEU A 34 -23.22 -15.21 -1.41
C LEU A 34 -21.80 -14.76 -1.11
N LYS A 35 -20.90 -15.68 -0.72
CA LYS A 35 -19.48 -15.37 -0.51
C LYS A 35 -18.83 -14.82 -1.77
N ASP A 36 -19.11 -15.43 -2.92
CA ASP A 36 -18.57 -14.99 -4.21
C ASP A 36 -19.11 -13.62 -4.61
N GLN A 37 -20.39 -13.34 -4.35
CA GLN A 37 -20.99 -12.02 -4.58
C GLN A 37 -20.38 -10.95 -3.66
N ILE A 38 -20.21 -11.25 -2.37
CA ILE A 38 -19.55 -10.36 -1.41
C ILE A 38 -18.11 -10.08 -1.85
N ALA A 39 -17.35 -11.10 -2.25
CA ALA A 39 -15.99 -10.93 -2.74
C ALA A 39 -15.93 -10.01 -3.97
N LYS A 40 -16.85 -10.17 -4.92
CA LYS A 40 -16.93 -9.29 -6.11
C LYS A 40 -17.29 -7.85 -5.75
N GLN A 41 -18.23 -7.66 -4.82
CA GLN A 41 -18.61 -6.31 -4.36
C GLN A 41 -17.46 -5.62 -3.63
N ASN A 42 -16.74 -6.34 -2.78
CA ASN A 42 -15.56 -5.82 -2.08
C ASN A 42 -14.48 -5.39 -3.07
N LEU A 43 -14.16 -6.23 -4.07
CA LEU A 43 -13.20 -5.87 -5.11
C LEU A 43 -13.60 -4.59 -5.86
N ALA A 44 -14.88 -4.46 -6.23
CA ALA A 44 -15.36 -3.24 -6.89
C ALA A 44 -15.20 -1.99 -5.99
N ALA A 45 -15.54 -2.11 -4.71
CA ALA A 45 -15.36 -1.04 -3.74
C ALA A 45 -13.88 -0.66 -3.55
N ASP A 46 -12.98 -1.64 -3.49
CA ASP A 46 -11.54 -1.42 -3.37
C ASP A 46 -10.98 -0.67 -4.58
N PHE A 47 -11.41 -1.03 -5.80
CA PHE A 47 -11.03 -0.30 -7.02
C PHE A 47 -11.55 1.14 -7.02
N ASP A 48 -12.79 1.37 -6.58
CA ASP A 48 -13.37 2.71 -6.49
C ASP A 48 -12.61 3.58 -5.47
N LEU A 49 -12.21 3.00 -4.33
CA LEU A 49 -11.43 3.68 -3.30
C LEU A 49 -10.02 4.04 -3.80
N GLN A 50 -9.33 3.12 -4.48
CA GLN A 50 -8.03 3.40 -5.10
C GLN A 50 -8.14 4.47 -6.20
N ALA A 51 -9.19 4.43 -7.03
CA ALA A 51 -9.41 5.43 -8.08
C ALA A 51 -9.67 6.83 -7.48
N LYS A 52 -10.47 6.90 -6.41
CA LYS A 52 -10.70 8.13 -5.66
C LYS A 52 -9.40 8.65 -5.04
N CYS A 53 -8.64 7.79 -4.37
CA CYS A 53 -7.35 8.17 -3.79
C CYS A 53 -6.38 8.72 -4.84
N SER A 54 -6.26 8.05 -5.99
CA SER A 54 -5.40 8.50 -7.09
C SER A 54 -5.77 9.90 -7.61
N LYS A 55 -7.07 10.17 -7.74
CA LYS A 55 -7.56 11.50 -8.12
C LYS A 55 -7.23 12.54 -7.07
N ASP A 56 -7.55 12.27 -5.80
CA ASP A 56 -7.38 13.22 -4.70
C ASP A 56 -5.89 13.49 -4.43
N ALA A 57 -5.04 12.45 -4.47
CA ALA A 57 -3.59 12.57 -4.34
C ALA A 57 -2.99 13.45 -5.44
N ARG A 58 -3.47 13.33 -6.68
CA ARG A 58 -3.03 14.20 -7.78
C ARG A 58 -3.41 15.66 -7.56
N VAL A 59 -4.61 15.93 -7.06
CA VAL A 59 -5.04 17.28 -6.70
C VAL A 59 -4.14 17.83 -5.60
N TRP A 60 -3.96 17.08 -4.51
CA TRP A 60 -3.09 17.44 -3.40
C TRP A 60 -1.66 17.72 -3.88
N PHE A 61 -1.10 16.87 -4.74
CA PHE A 61 0.25 17.07 -5.28
C PHE A 61 0.34 18.38 -6.06
N ASN A 62 -0.62 18.67 -6.94
CA ASN A 62 -0.62 19.91 -7.70
C ASN A 62 -0.78 21.15 -6.80
N GLU A 63 -1.58 21.07 -5.75
CA GLU A 63 -1.78 22.17 -4.80
C GLU A 63 -0.53 22.46 -3.95
N ASN A 64 0.19 21.41 -3.52
CA ASN A 64 1.34 21.55 -2.65
C ASN A 64 2.67 21.69 -3.41
N TRP A 65 2.77 21.12 -4.60
CA TRP A 65 4.02 20.99 -5.38
C TRP A 65 3.91 21.54 -6.81
N GLY A 66 2.74 21.99 -7.27
CA GLY A 66 2.55 22.42 -8.67
C GLY A 66 3.42 23.60 -9.10
N GLY A 67 3.90 24.40 -8.15
CA GLY A 67 4.85 25.50 -8.38
C GLY A 67 6.29 25.20 -7.95
N ALA A 68 6.58 23.99 -7.45
CA ALA A 68 7.87 23.67 -6.84
C ALA A 68 8.96 23.34 -7.87
N ARG A 69 8.60 23.02 -9.12
CA ARG A 69 9.59 22.75 -10.17
C ARG A 69 10.33 24.02 -10.57
N ASP A 70 11.65 23.96 -10.50
CA ASP A 70 12.55 25.01 -10.95
C ASP A 70 13.69 24.46 -11.81
N LYS A 71 14.72 25.28 -12.07
CA LYS A 71 15.89 24.88 -12.87
C LYS A 71 16.80 23.88 -12.16
N GLN A 72 16.65 23.70 -10.85
CA GLN A 72 17.45 22.76 -10.05
C GLN A 72 16.74 21.42 -9.88
N THR A 73 15.44 21.36 -10.15
CA THR A 73 14.67 20.11 -10.09
C THR A 73 15.16 19.10 -11.11
N ILE A 74 15.64 17.95 -10.62
CA ILE A 74 16.02 16.78 -11.43
C ILE A 74 14.81 15.87 -11.60
N LEU A 75 14.13 15.55 -10.49
CA LEU A 75 12.93 14.74 -10.43
C LEU A 75 11.97 15.40 -9.45
N LEU A 76 10.68 15.43 -9.80
CA LEU A 76 9.62 15.73 -8.86
C LEU A 76 8.42 14.90 -9.32
N ASP A 77 8.08 13.87 -8.58
CA ASP A 77 7.00 12.95 -8.94
C ASP A 77 6.32 12.42 -7.68
N PHE A 78 5.23 11.67 -7.86
CA PHE A 78 4.55 11.02 -6.77
C PHE A 78 3.99 9.65 -7.15
N THR A 79 3.98 8.76 -6.16
CA THR A 79 3.18 7.53 -6.17
C THR A 79 2.06 7.66 -5.14
N ASN A 80 0.90 7.06 -5.40
CA ASN A 80 -0.22 7.04 -4.46
C ASN A 80 -0.71 5.62 -4.22
N TYR A 81 -1.25 5.38 -3.02
CA TYR A 81 -1.80 4.10 -2.63
C TYR A 81 -2.91 4.28 -1.61
N TYR A 82 -4.07 3.66 -1.85
CA TYR A 82 -5.10 3.53 -0.84
C TYR A 82 -4.80 2.30 0.00
N ASN A 83 -4.44 2.54 1.27
CA ASN A 83 -4.18 1.47 2.22
C ASN A 83 -5.50 1.10 2.91
N ALA A 84 -6.08 -0.04 2.53
CA ALA A 84 -7.37 -0.48 3.05
C ALA A 84 -7.32 -0.80 4.55
N LYS A 85 -6.19 -1.36 5.01
CA LYS A 85 -5.97 -1.73 6.42
C LYS A 85 -6.06 -0.53 7.37
N HIS A 86 -5.52 0.61 6.97
CA HIS A 86 -5.55 1.83 7.77
C HIS A 86 -6.68 2.78 7.36
N ASN A 87 -7.38 2.49 6.25
CA ASN A 87 -8.37 3.36 5.61
C ASN A 87 -7.77 4.75 5.29
N LYS A 88 -6.63 4.75 4.59
CA LYS A 88 -5.82 5.95 4.33
C LYS A 88 -5.54 6.10 2.84
N CYS A 89 -5.63 7.33 2.32
CA CYS A 89 -5.09 7.65 1.01
C CYS A 89 -3.69 8.24 1.20
N LEU A 90 -2.67 7.50 0.79
CA LEU A 90 -1.28 7.87 0.99
C LEU A 90 -0.66 8.35 -0.32
N ILE A 91 0.17 9.38 -0.21
CA ILE A 91 1.00 9.89 -1.30
C ILE A 91 2.47 9.87 -0.86
N LEU A 92 3.31 9.21 -1.67
CA LEU A 92 4.75 9.26 -1.57
C LEU A 92 5.26 10.24 -2.63
N VAL A 93 5.78 11.39 -2.19
CA VAL A 93 6.41 12.37 -3.08
C VAL A 93 7.91 12.11 -3.10
N GLU A 94 8.48 12.04 -4.31
CA GLU A 94 9.92 11.97 -4.57
C GLU A 94 10.37 13.28 -5.21
N TYR A 95 11.30 13.98 -4.58
CA TYR A 95 11.85 15.25 -5.04
C TYR A 95 13.38 15.21 -5.03
N HIS A 96 13.97 15.15 -6.23
CA HIS A 96 15.43 15.22 -6.40
C HIS A 96 15.81 16.55 -7.02
N TYR A 97 16.81 17.22 -6.46
CA TYR A 97 17.25 18.52 -6.94
C TYR A 97 18.76 18.70 -6.79
N ASN A 98 19.37 19.46 -7.71
CA ASN A 98 20.77 19.85 -7.59
C ASN A 98 20.96 20.66 -6.31
N SER A 99 21.96 20.29 -5.52
CA SER A 99 22.33 20.95 -4.28
C SER A 99 23.74 21.55 -4.40
N GLN A 100 24.11 22.42 -3.47
CA GLN A 100 25.39 23.14 -3.50
C GLN A 100 26.30 22.70 -2.33
N PHE A 101 26.29 21.40 -2.03
CA PHE A 101 27.06 20.81 -0.92
C PHE A 101 28.47 20.36 -1.34
N ALA A 102 28.70 20.14 -2.63
CA ALA A 102 30.04 19.83 -3.15
C ALA A 102 30.98 21.04 -3.11
N GLY A 103 32.28 20.78 -2.92
CA GLY A 103 33.32 21.80 -2.98
C GLY A 103 33.55 22.37 -4.38
N PRO A 104 34.47 23.34 -4.54
CA PRO A 104 34.71 24.01 -5.82
C PRO A 104 34.95 23.03 -6.98
N GLY A 105 34.09 23.14 -7.99
CA GLY A 105 34.14 22.33 -9.20
C GLY A 105 33.50 20.95 -9.06
N GLY A 106 33.06 20.53 -7.87
CA GLY A 106 32.26 19.31 -7.65
C GLY A 106 30.80 19.46 -8.06
N ASN A 107 30.04 18.37 -7.88
CA ASN A 107 28.59 18.34 -8.09
C ASN A 107 27.90 17.64 -6.93
N SER A 108 26.69 18.08 -6.60
CA SER A 108 25.87 17.44 -5.58
C SER A 108 24.40 17.54 -5.94
N TRP A 109 23.63 16.55 -5.50
CA TRP A 109 22.17 16.60 -5.51
C TRP A 109 21.62 16.03 -4.21
N THR A 110 20.37 16.34 -3.93
CA THR A 110 19.65 15.85 -2.76
C THR A 110 18.44 15.06 -3.24
N ASN A 111 18.24 13.88 -2.67
CA ASN A 111 17.01 13.11 -2.79
C ASN A 111 16.17 13.36 -1.55
N ASP A 112 14.94 13.82 -1.73
CA ASP A 112 13.93 13.99 -0.69
C ASP A 112 12.73 13.09 -1.00
N MET A 113 12.27 12.35 0.00
CA MET A 113 11.05 11.54 -0.09
C MET A 113 10.16 11.80 1.10
N SER A 114 8.85 11.92 0.88
CA SER A 114 7.90 12.07 1.97
C SER A 114 6.61 11.29 1.74
N LEU A 115 6.19 10.53 2.75
CA LEU A 115 4.91 9.83 2.78
C LEU A 115 3.91 10.65 3.59
N THR A 116 2.79 11.03 2.97
CA THR A 116 1.76 11.87 3.58
C THR A 116 0.37 11.25 3.38
N ASP A 117 -0.48 11.32 4.40
CA ASP A 117 -1.92 11.08 4.25
C ASP A 117 -2.57 12.30 3.61
N VAL A 118 -3.16 12.10 2.43
CA VAL A 118 -3.78 13.13 1.59
C VAL A 118 -4.95 13.82 2.31
N TYR A 119 -5.71 13.09 3.13
CA TYR A 119 -6.93 13.61 3.74
C TYR A 119 -6.66 14.34 5.06
N GLU A 120 -5.71 13.85 5.84
CA GLU A 120 -5.34 14.47 7.12
C GLU A 120 -4.16 15.45 6.99
N ASN A 121 -3.50 15.48 5.84
CA ASN A 121 -2.26 16.20 5.60
C ASN A 121 -1.17 15.86 6.64
N ALA A 122 -1.17 14.60 7.11
CA ALA A 122 -0.29 14.11 8.15
C ALA A 122 0.91 13.38 7.52
N LYS A 123 2.13 13.80 7.85
CA LYS A 123 3.36 13.17 7.36
C LYS A 123 3.71 11.95 8.21
N TYR A 124 3.84 10.79 7.57
CA TYR A 124 4.19 9.51 8.20
C TYR A 124 5.68 9.20 8.04
N ALA A 125 6.27 9.61 6.93
CA ALA A 125 7.66 9.30 6.66
C ALA A 125 8.37 10.46 5.96
N TYR A 126 9.66 10.57 6.23
CA TYR A 126 10.55 11.53 5.60
C TYR A 126 11.95 10.93 5.44
N PHE A 127 12.51 11.09 4.25
CA PHE A 127 13.87 10.73 3.93
C PHE A 127 14.52 11.88 3.19
N ALA A 128 15.76 12.19 3.55
CA ALA A 128 16.57 13.14 2.82
C ALA A 128 18.03 12.68 2.84
N GLU A 129 18.65 12.63 1.66
CA GLU A 129 20.03 12.20 1.48
C GLU A 129 20.72 13.07 0.44
N ASN A 130 21.94 13.50 0.74
CA ASN A 130 22.81 14.17 -0.20
C ASN A 130 23.70 13.15 -0.90
N HIS A 131 23.85 13.30 -2.21
CA HIS A 131 24.91 12.66 -2.96
C HIS A 131 25.90 13.74 -3.38
N ILE A 132 27.15 13.57 -2.96
CA ILE A 132 28.20 14.57 -3.14
C ILE A 132 29.35 13.95 -3.92
N THR A 133 29.78 14.62 -4.99
CA THR A 133 30.96 14.25 -5.76
C THR A 133 31.92 15.43 -5.84
N ASN A 134 33.10 15.27 -5.24
CA ASN A 134 34.21 16.21 -5.33
C ASN A 134 35.20 15.71 -6.39
N PHE A 135 35.58 16.54 -7.37
CA PHE A 135 36.52 16.11 -8.42
C PHE A 135 37.98 16.50 -8.15
N LYS A 136 38.24 17.36 -7.15
CA LYS A 136 39.59 17.85 -6.83
C LYS A 136 39.84 17.76 -5.32
N PRO A 137 41.07 17.40 -4.90
CA PRO A 137 42.22 17.02 -5.72
C PRO A 137 42.12 15.63 -6.35
N THR A 138 41.28 14.76 -5.80
CA THR A 138 40.96 13.42 -6.30
C THR A 138 39.44 13.28 -6.38
N ILE A 139 38.95 12.38 -7.25
CA ILE A 139 37.52 12.08 -7.31
C ILE A 139 37.12 11.35 -6.04
N GLU A 140 36.17 11.91 -5.30
CA GLU A 140 35.57 11.34 -4.11
C GLU A 140 34.06 11.47 -4.20
N THR A 141 33.35 10.37 -3.98
CA THR A 141 31.90 10.35 -3.90
C THR A 141 31.49 9.80 -2.55
N HIS A 142 30.54 10.47 -1.90
CA HIS A 142 29.94 9.99 -0.67
C HIS A 142 28.47 10.40 -0.58
N GLU A 143 27.76 9.69 0.29
CA GLU A 143 26.35 9.90 0.58
C GLU A 143 26.22 10.33 2.04
N GLU A 144 25.33 11.28 2.30
CA GLU A 144 25.06 11.79 3.63
C GLU A 144 23.54 11.79 3.88
N VAL A 145 23.08 10.87 4.72
CA VAL A 145 21.68 10.84 5.18
C VAL A 145 21.44 11.97 6.16
N ILE A 146 20.59 12.91 5.77
CA ILE A 146 20.15 14.06 6.58
C ILE A 146 19.04 13.64 7.54
N SER A 147 18.06 12.89 7.03
CA SER A 147 16.92 12.40 7.80
C SER A 147 16.42 11.10 7.21
N CYS A 148 15.96 10.21 8.08
CA CYS A 148 15.40 8.92 7.71
C CYS A 148 14.46 8.50 8.84
N ASP A 149 13.18 8.80 8.64
CA ASP A 149 12.15 8.75 9.65
C ASP A 149 10.91 8.08 9.07
N VAL A 150 10.45 6.99 9.69
CA VAL A 150 9.16 6.36 9.42
C VAL A 150 8.41 6.22 10.75
N GLU A 151 7.47 7.13 10.98
CA GLU A 151 6.78 7.38 12.24
C GLU A 151 7.73 7.54 13.44
N ARG A 152 7.94 6.46 14.20
CA ARG A 152 8.82 6.43 15.39
C ARG A 152 10.11 5.65 15.16
N THR A 153 10.32 5.16 13.93
CA THR A 153 11.46 4.34 13.55
C THR A 153 12.45 5.18 12.76
N LYS A 154 13.70 5.20 13.20
CA LYS A 154 14.82 5.79 12.46
C LYS A 154 15.42 4.74 11.53
N CYS A 155 15.89 5.17 10.38
CA CYS A 155 16.63 4.35 9.42
C CYS A 155 17.95 5.04 9.02
N LYS A 156 18.76 4.38 8.19
CA LYS A 156 20.10 4.84 7.83
C LYS A 156 20.37 4.90 6.33
N THR A 157 19.50 4.31 5.51
CA THR A 157 19.68 4.24 4.06
C THR A 157 18.34 4.36 3.35
N GLY A 158 18.36 4.73 2.07
CA GLY A 158 17.16 4.73 1.22
C GLY A 158 16.50 3.34 1.13
N ASP A 159 17.29 2.27 1.12
CA ASP A 159 16.77 0.90 1.13
C ASP A 159 16.02 0.55 2.42
N GLU A 160 16.55 0.95 3.57
CA GLU A 160 15.86 0.77 4.85
C GLU A 160 14.56 1.57 4.88
N PHE A 161 14.59 2.82 4.40
CA PHE A 161 13.40 3.66 4.28
C PHE A 161 12.31 2.99 3.43
N ASN A 162 12.66 2.56 2.21
CA ASN A 162 11.74 1.89 1.29
C ASN A 162 11.15 0.61 1.89
N ASN A 163 11.96 -0.19 2.61
CA ASN A 163 11.48 -1.38 3.29
C ASN A 163 10.49 -1.06 4.41
N LEU A 164 10.72 0.01 5.17
CA LEU A 164 9.81 0.48 6.22
C LEU A 164 8.50 1.07 5.66
N LEU A 165 8.49 1.57 4.42
CA LEU A 165 7.28 2.05 3.77
C LEU A 165 6.35 0.92 3.29
N ARG A 166 6.86 -0.31 3.10
CA ARG A 166 6.10 -1.41 2.51
C ARG A 166 4.75 -1.68 3.17
N PRO A 167 4.60 -1.67 4.51
CA PRO A 167 3.31 -1.90 5.18
C PRO A 167 2.26 -0.80 4.93
N TYR A 168 2.70 0.36 4.44
CA TYR A 168 1.84 1.49 4.12
C TYR A 168 1.51 1.53 2.63
N MET A 169 2.48 1.20 1.78
CA MET A 169 2.40 1.36 0.32
C MET A 169 2.11 0.06 -0.45
N ASN A 170 1.92 -1.06 0.25
CA ASN A 170 1.46 -2.32 -0.31
C ASN A 170 0.52 -3.02 0.69
N ASP A 171 -0.50 -3.71 0.17
CA ASP A 171 -1.33 -4.69 0.88
C ASP A 171 -0.95 -6.11 0.45
#